data_AF-A0A0P0A956-F1
#
_entry.id   AF-A0A0P0A956-F1
#
_cell.length_a   1.000
_cell.length_b   1.000
_cell.length_c   1.000
_cell.angle_alpha   90.00
_cell.angle_beta   90.00
_cell.angle_gamma   90.00
#
_symmetry.space_group_name_H-M   'P 1'
#
loop_
_entity.id
_entity.type
_entity.pdbx_description
1 polymer ?
#
loop_
_entity_poly.entity_id
_entity_poly.type
_entity_poly.pdbx_seq_one_letter_code
_entity_poly.pdbx_strand_id
1 'polypeptide(L)'
;MYTITFYSYKGGVGRTMALANVATLLAQKGKRVLLVDFDLEAPSLPNYGGLSDLVIKHGLVDYISAYRETGKAPDVAEHIYKCHQDGNPIWIMPAGDTSTKDYSRKLASIDWQTLYDDEKGYLFFEDLKQQWQVFEQEGFDYVLIDSRTGHTDVGGVCTRHLPDLVVAMYLPTMQNISGMAPIIGEIRNEKSRASNPVELVFCASNVPELDDEQQILSDLLRTASDRLDYEANALNIVHHYGSLHVLSHAIFVQDRPNSRLAKEYNSLARSVISHNLEDADGAKLALQRIIREDIRSPQTKSKNTRDELAAKVDQIFSRHRHNSEISNLVARVRSAIGDFEGEISALTNAIELGDGGAGLRFRRARAYQAINMTDRSVEDLRHILKHERVTGAELTAALRMLERTDKQYDDVLDQLLERSDLDLPMLNSIAEVAQRNRRHLRKFADHLTRTIARKEESEKERAYANHHLGLALIGCSRFDEADAKLDSTSEASKLDLPNRFNHFIAMWGASGTPDIGIAHELHEVMSFRKSPRDDANFLQCQAVINAVLGDHKEALAALDHADEVAQSLGGRIFSCSSYLYLETEAFVQENEQLRSAIKENDQVSLRIFNSSSQN
;
A
#
# COMPACT_ATOMS: atom_id res chain seq x y z
N MET A 1 27.97 -3.98 1.09
CA MET A 1 28.35 -3.81 -0.33
C MET A 1 27.59 -4.84 -1.15
N TYR A 2 26.84 -4.41 -2.17
CA TYR A 2 26.09 -5.25 -3.09
C TYR A 2 26.57 -5.04 -4.52
N THR A 3 27.03 -6.10 -5.19
CA THR A 3 27.69 -6.01 -6.50
C THR A 3 26.72 -6.40 -7.61
N ILE A 4 26.54 -5.53 -8.59
CA ILE A 4 25.62 -5.73 -9.72
C ILE A 4 26.40 -5.65 -11.02
N THR A 5 26.39 -6.72 -11.81
CA THR A 5 26.96 -6.68 -13.15
C THR A 5 25.87 -6.46 -14.18
N PHE A 6 26.08 -5.50 -15.06
CA PHE A 6 25.31 -5.39 -16.29
C PHE A 6 26.02 -6.23 -17.35
N TYR A 7 25.29 -7.17 -17.95
CA TYR A 7 25.82 -8.13 -18.92
C TYR A 7 24.96 -8.20 -20.18
N SER A 8 25.61 -8.42 -21.32
CA SER A 8 24.93 -8.70 -22.59
C SER A 8 25.78 -9.58 -23.50
N TYR A 9 25.13 -10.46 -24.26
CA TYR A 9 25.83 -11.31 -25.21
C TYR A 9 26.42 -10.50 -26.38
N LYS A 10 25.68 -9.50 -26.87
CA LYS A 10 26.14 -8.58 -27.92
C LYS A 10 26.22 -7.13 -27.43
N GLY A 11 27.08 -6.37 -28.11
CA GLY A 11 27.15 -4.91 -27.94
C GLY A 11 25.95 -4.19 -28.55
N GLY A 12 25.83 -2.91 -28.24
CA GLY A 12 24.77 -2.04 -28.80
C GLY A 12 23.39 -2.19 -28.15
N VAL A 13 23.29 -2.88 -27.00
CA VAL A 13 22.03 -3.03 -26.26
C VAL A 13 21.80 -1.93 -25.20
N GLY A 14 22.71 -0.95 -25.08
CA GLY A 14 22.57 0.16 -24.12
C GLY A 14 22.99 -0.16 -22.69
N ARG A 15 23.89 -1.14 -22.50
CA ARG A 15 24.35 -1.64 -21.19
C ARG A 15 24.98 -0.57 -20.31
N THR A 16 26.04 0.09 -20.79
CA THR A 16 26.74 1.19 -20.10
C THR A 16 25.79 2.34 -19.77
N MET A 17 24.88 2.68 -20.69
CA MET A 17 23.88 3.74 -20.48
C MET A 17 22.91 3.38 -19.34
N ALA A 18 22.40 2.15 -19.33
CA ALA A 18 21.54 1.68 -18.24
C ALA A 18 22.27 1.71 -16.91
N LEU A 19 23.52 1.22 -16.87
CA LEU A 19 24.36 1.23 -15.68
C LEU A 19 24.54 2.66 -15.14
N ALA A 20 24.97 3.62 -15.97
CA ALA A 20 25.20 5.00 -15.54
C ALA A 20 23.92 5.69 -15.01
N ASN A 21 22.77 5.42 -15.63
CA ASN A 21 21.48 5.95 -15.16
C ASN A 21 21.05 5.31 -13.82
N VAL A 22 21.21 3.99 -13.66
CA VAL A 22 20.94 3.30 -12.39
C VAL A 22 21.87 3.79 -11.28
N ALA A 23 23.16 4.00 -11.59
CA ALA A 23 24.14 4.55 -10.66
C ALA A 23 23.73 5.93 -10.16
N THR A 24 23.24 6.78 -11.06
CA THR A 24 22.75 8.13 -10.73
C THR A 24 21.55 8.06 -9.78
N LEU A 25 20.58 7.18 -10.05
CA LEU A 25 19.41 6.98 -9.18
C LEU A 25 19.78 6.48 -7.78
N LEU A 26 20.78 5.61 -7.68
CA LEU A 26 21.32 5.15 -6.39
C LEU A 26 22.05 6.28 -5.64
N ALA A 27 22.88 7.05 -6.33
CA ALA A 27 23.58 8.19 -5.74
C ALA A 27 22.61 9.27 -5.24
N GLN A 28 21.54 9.56 -5.97
CA GLN A 28 20.46 10.47 -5.54
C GLN A 28 19.73 10.00 -4.27
N LYS A 29 19.80 8.70 -3.93
CA LYS A 29 19.30 8.14 -2.67
C LYS A 29 20.33 8.19 -1.53
N GLY A 30 21.46 8.87 -1.75
CA GLY A 30 22.56 8.98 -0.79
C GLY A 30 23.44 7.73 -0.70
N LYS A 31 23.39 6.81 -1.67
CA LYS A 31 24.22 5.61 -1.67
C LYS A 31 25.63 5.90 -2.16
N ARG A 32 26.63 5.25 -1.56
CA ARG A 32 28.01 5.23 -2.05
C ARG A 32 28.12 4.21 -3.18
N VAL A 33 28.20 4.71 -4.42
CA VAL A 33 28.19 3.87 -5.63
C VAL A 33 29.54 3.90 -6.33
N LEU A 34 30.14 2.72 -6.52
CA LEU A 34 31.31 2.53 -7.37
C LEU A 34 30.89 1.96 -8.72
N LEU A 35 31.33 2.56 -9.81
CA LEU A 35 31.21 2.03 -11.16
C LEU A 35 32.54 1.41 -11.58
N VAL A 36 32.53 0.23 -12.19
CA VAL A 36 33.75 -0.46 -12.64
C VAL A 36 33.62 -0.83 -14.11
N ASP A 37 34.53 -0.34 -14.93
CA ASP A 37 34.55 -0.62 -16.38
C ASP A 37 35.40 -1.87 -16.66
N PHE A 38 34.73 -3.02 -16.78
CA PHE A 38 35.33 -4.29 -17.17
C PHE A 38 35.29 -4.50 -18.70
N ASP A 39 34.78 -3.54 -19.49
CA ASP A 39 34.90 -3.55 -20.94
C ASP A 39 36.28 -3.05 -21.37
N LEU A 40 37.31 -3.85 -21.13
CA LEU A 40 38.70 -3.43 -21.30
C LEU A 40 39.07 -3.15 -22.78
N GLU A 41 38.36 -3.73 -23.74
CA GLU A 41 38.68 -3.57 -25.16
C GLU A 41 38.11 -2.28 -25.75
N ALA A 42 36.94 -1.85 -25.27
CA ALA A 42 36.26 -0.66 -25.74
C ALA A 42 35.51 0.04 -24.59
N PRO A 43 36.24 0.50 -23.55
CA PRO A 43 35.63 1.10 -22.37
C PRO A 43 34.96 2.41 -22.76
N SER A 44 33.80 2.66 -22.18
CA SER A 44 32.98 3.83 -22.52
C SER A 44 32.39 4.54 -21.31
N LEU A 45 32.55 3.96 -20.12
CA LEU A 45 31.95 4.48 -18.90
C LEU A 45 32.45 5.88 -18.51
N PRO A 46 33.75 6.23 -18.68
CA PRO A 46 34.22 7.59 -18.48
C PRO A 46 33.52 8.65 -19.34
N ASN A 47 32.86 8.29 -20.45
CA ASN A 47 32.24 9.28 -21.34
C ASN A 47 30.87 9.78 -20.85
N TYR A 48 30.33 9.25 -19.75
CA TYR A 48 28.97 9.54 -19.28
C TYR A 48 28.95 10.62 -18.18
N GLY A 49 28.14 11.67 -18.37
CA GLY A 49 27.87 12.67 -17.34
C GLY A 49 29.14 13.28 -16.73
N GLY A 50 29.15 13.46 -15.39
CA GLY A 50 30.27 14.02 -14.64
C GLY A 50 31.50 13.09 -14.55
N LEU A 51 31.46 11.90 -15.13
CA LEU A 51 32.62 11.02 -15.28
C LEU A 51 33.57 11.51 -16.38
N SER A 52 33.07 12.31 -17.34
CA SER A 52 33.81 12.75 -18.52
C SER A 52 34.87 13.81 -18.24
N ASP A 53 34.81 14.47 -17.10
CA ASP A 53 35.79 15.49 -16.68
C ASP A 53 37.05 14.89 -16.02
N LEU A 54 37.12 13.57 -15.87
CA LEU A 54 38.20 12.90 -15.15
C LEU A 54 39.47 12.72 -15.99
N VAL A 55 40.61 13.05 -15.39
CA VAL A 55 41.93 12.73 -15.95
C VAL A 55 42.37 11.36 -15.41
N ILE A 56 42.16 10.33 -16.22
CA ILE A 56 42.47 8.94 -15.87
C ILE A 56 43.97 8.68 -16.08
N LYS A 57 44.64 8.16 -15.06
CA LYS A 57 46.07 7.78 -15.13
C LYS A 57 46.28 6.28 -15.00
N HIS A 58 45.59 5.67 -14.04
CA HIS A 58 45.61 4.24 -13.76
C HIS A 58 44.18 3.72 -13.66
N GLY A 59 43.93 2.52 -14.17
CA GLY A 59 42.63 1.85 -14.08
C GLY A 59 42.76 0.34 -13.82
N LEU A 60 41.70 -0.40 -14.09
CA LEU A 60 41.63 -1.84 -13.84
C LEU A 60 42.72 -2.65 -14.58
N VAL A 61 43.09 -2.25 -15.80
CA VAL A 61 44.19 -2.87 -16.54
C VAL A 61 45.52 -2.68 -15.81
N ASP A 62 45.77 -1.49 -15.26
CA ASP A 62 46.97 -1.20 -14.47
C ASP A 62 46.98 -1.97 -13.16
N TYR A 63 45.83 -2.03 -12.48
CA TYR A 63 45.63 -2.78 -11.24
C TYR A 63 45.97 -4.27 -11.40
N ILE A 64 45.44 -4.89 -12.46
CA ILE A 64 45.73 -6.29 -12.80
C ILE A 64 47.19 -6.48 -13.18
N SER A 65 47.73 -5.61 -14.04
CA SER A 65 49.12 -5.73 -14.51
C SER A 65 50.12 -5.64 -13.35
N ALA A 66 49.90 -4.71 -12.42
CA ALA A 66 50.73 -4.56 -11.22
C ALA A 66 50.68 -5.80 -10.31
N TYR A 67 49.50 -6.42 -10.16
CA TYR A 67 49.39 -7.69 -9.43
C TYR A 67 50.19 -8.80 -10.10
N ARG A 68 50.08 -8.94 -11.43
CA ARG A 68 50.80 -9.98 -12.17
C ARG A 68 52.31 -9.81 -12.12
N GLU A 69 52.79 -8.57 -12.08
CA GLU A 69 54.22 -8.26 -11.96
C GLU A 69 54.77 -8.52 -10.55
N THR A 70 53.97 -8.28 -9.50
CA THR A 70 54.47 -8.25 -8.11
C THR A 70 53.96 -9.39 -7.22
N GLY A 71 52.92 -10.09 -7.64
CA GLY A 71 52.16 -11.07 -6.84
C GLY A 71 51.41 -10.45 -5.66
N LYS A 72 51.26 -9.11 -5.62
CA LYS A 72 50.61 -8.37 -4.53
C LYS A 72 49.56 -7.44 -5.10
N ALA A 73 48.35 -7.47 -4.54
CA ALA A 73 47.30 -6.56 -4.94
C ALA A 73 47.73 -5.12 -4.59
N PRO A 74 47.72 -4.18 -5.56
CA PRO A 74 48.01 -2.78 -5.28
C PRO A 74 46.85 -2.14 -4.50
N ASP A 75 47.08 -0.92 -3.99
CA ASP A 75 46.01 -0.14 -3.35
C ASP A 75 44.99 0.31 -4.40
N VAL A 76 43.73 -0.09 -4.22
CA VAL A 76 42.65 0.25 -5.13
C VAL A 76 42.37 1.76 -5.17
N ALA A 77 42.75 2.52 -4.14
CA ALA A 77 42.58 3.97 -4.09
C ALA A 77 43.36 4.72 -5.17
N GLU A 78 44.48 4.14 -5.66
CA GLU A 78 45.23 4.71 -6.78
C GLU A 78 44.52 4.52 -8.13
N HIS A 79 43.46 3.70 -8.16
CA HIS A 79 42.74 3.27 -9.36
C HIS A 79 41.27 3.70 -9.35
N ILE A 80 40.80 4.32 -8.27
CA ILE A 80 39.42 4.82 -8.11
C ILE A 80 39.42 6.35 -8.12
N TYR A 81 38.52 6.92 -8.91
CA TYR A 81 38.34 8.36 -9.04
C TYR A 81 36.96 8.74 -8.53
N LYS A 82 36.91 9.81 -7.74
CA LYS A 82 35.66 10.40 -7.28
C LYS A 82 35.24 11.54 -8.21
N CYS A 83 34.00 11.51 -8.67
CA CYS A 83 33.37 12.64 -9.35
C CYS A 83 31.98 12.93 -8.75
N HIS A 84 31.25 13.84 -9.36
CA HIS A 84 29.90 14.18 -8.95
C HIS A 84 28.94 14.03 -10.13
N GLN A 85 27.80 13.40 -9.86
CA GLN A 85 26.69 13.27 -10.80
C GLN A 85 25.45 13.88 -10.14
N ASP A 86 24.88 14.91 -10.76
CA ASP A 86 23.76 15.67 -10.19
C ASP A 86 24.03 16.20 -8.76
N GLY A 87 25.28 16.63 -8.50
CA GLY A 87 25.70 17.08 -7.17
C GLY A 87 25.94 15.97 -6.14
N ASN A 88 25.66 14.70 -6.47
CA ASN A 88 25.89 13.55 -5.58
C ASN A 88 27.27 12.91 -5.89
N PRO A 89 28.03 12.49 -4.86
CA PRO A 89 29.31 11.83 -5.07
C PRO A 89 29.13 10.45 -5.70
N ILE A 90 29.97 10.15 -6.68
CA ILE A 90 30.02 8.85 -7.34
C ILE A 90 31.47 8.49 -7.64
N TRP A 91 31.79 7.20 -7.61
CA TRP A 91 33.17 6.72 -7.79
C TRP A 91 33.25 5.86 -9.04
N ILE A 92 34.38 5.90 -9.71
CA ILE A 92 34.66 5.06 -10.89
C ILE A 92 36.05 4.45 -10.80
N MET A 93 36.12 3.16 -11.08
CA MET A 93 37.34 2.44 -11.43
C MET A 93 37.31 2.20 -12.95
N PRO A 94 37.92 3.09 -13.75
CA PRO A 94 37.92 2.96 -15.21
C PRO A 94 38.81 1.79 -15.65
N ALA A 95 38.70 1.37 -16.91
CA ALA A 95 39.58 0.35 -17.45
C ALA A 95 41.06 0.80 -17.44
N GLY A 96 41.33 2.08 -17.75
CA GLY A 96 42.67 2.69 -17.77
C GLY A 96 42.75 3.83 -18.77
N ASP A 97 43.94 4.41 -18.97
CA ASP A 97 44.18 5.44 -19.99
C ASP A 97 44.33 4.81 -21.39
N THR A 98 43.20 4.71 -22.09
CA THR A 98 43.10 4.11 -23.43
C THR A 98 43.83 4.90 -24.53
N SER A 99 44.27 6.13 -24.26
CA SER A 99 45.01 6.94 -25.23
C SER A 99 46.47 6.49 -25.39
N THR A 100 46.96 5.67 -24.46
CA THR A 100 48.37 5.27 -24.41
C THR A 100 48.64 3.92 -25.06
N LYS A 101 49.82 3.78 -25.67
CA LYS A 101 50.32 2.47 -26.13
C LYS A 101 50.60 1.50 -24.97
N ASP A 102 50.80 2.05 -23.77
CA ASP A 102 51.07 1.27 -22.57
C ASP A 102 49.84 0.44 -22.17
N TYR A 103 48.67 1.07 -22.19
CA TYR A 103 47.38 0.41 -21.98
C TYR A 103 47.17 -0.78 -22.91
N SER A 104 47.32 -0.57 -24.22
CA SER A 104 47.12 -1.66 -25.21
C SER A 104 48.09 -2.83 -24.98
N ARG A 105 49.33 -2.55 -24.57
CA ARG A 105 50.33 -3.58 -24.29
C ARG A 105 49.98 -4.37 -23.03
N LYS A 106 49.62 -3.68 -21.95
CA LYS A 106 49.19 -4.29 -20.69
C LYS A 106 47.95 -5.15 -20.90
N LEU A 107 46.93 -4.62 -21.56
CA LEU A 107 45.71 -5.35 -21.89
C LEU A 107 46.00 -6.63 -22.69
N ALA A 108 46.80 -6.54 -23.75
CA ALA A 108 47.15 -7.69 -24.58
C ALA A 108 47.94 -8.77 -23.82
N SER A 109 48.55 -8.42 -22.69
CA SER A 109 49.30 -9.37 -21.86
C SER A 109 48.41 -10.16 -20.89
N ILE A 110 47.18 -9.68 -20.60
CA ILE A 110 46.28 -10.30 -19.62
C ILE A 110 45.74 -11.62 -20.18
N ASP A 111 46.20 -12.72 -19.58
CA ASP A 111 45.62 -14.05 -19.77
C ASP A 111 44.79 -14.41 -18.54
N TRP A 112 43.48 -14.45 -18.71
CA TRP A 112 42.54 -14.70 -17.61
C TRP A 112 42.63 -16.13 -17.07
N GLN A 113 42.96 -17.10 -17.93
CA GLN A 113 43.06 -18.48 -17.52
C GLN A 113 44.30 -18.67 -16.65
N THR A 114 45.46 -18.18 -17.10
CA THR A 114 46.69 -18.18 -16.29
C THR A 114 46.51 -17.39 -14.99
N LEU A 115 45.81 -16.24 -15.04
CA LEU A 115 45.56 -15.45 -13.84
C LEU A 115 44.84 -16.27 -12.76
N TYR A 116 43.81 -17.04 -13.14
CA TYR A 116 43.04 -17.85 -12.21
C TYR A 116 43.73 -19.15 -11.81
N ASP A 117 44.27 -19.89 -12.78
CA ASP A 117 44.81 -21.23 -12.58
C ASP A 117 46.19 -21.20 -11.88
N ASP A 118 47.05 -20.24 -12.27
CA ASP A 118 48.46 -20.21 -11.86
C ASP A 118 48.81 -19.02 -10.94
N GLU A 119 48.13 -17.88 -11.08
CA GLU A 119 48.50 -16.63 -10.38
C GLU A 119 47.54 -16.28 -9.22
N LYS A 120 46.77 -17.25 -8.72
CA LYS A 120 45.82 -17.08 -7.59
C LYS A 120 44.76 -16.00 -7.82
N GLY A 121 44.28 -15.86 -9.05
CA GLY A 121 43.31 -14.84 -9.47
C GLY A 121 42.05 -14.78 -8.61
N TYR A 122 41.57 -15.91 -8.10
CA TYR A 122 40.43 -15.94 -7.17
C TYR A 122 40.70 -15.09 -5.92
N LEU A 123 41.83 -15.30 -5.24
CA LEU A 123 42.20 -14.54 -4.04
C LEU A 123 42.46 -13.07 -4.34
N PHE A 124 43.00 -12.78 -5.52
CA PHE A 124 43.21 -11.41 -5.98
C PHE A 124 41.91 -10.62 -6.12
N PHE A 125 40.86 -11.22 -6.70
CA PHE A 125 39.56 -10.57 -6.83
C PHE A 125 38.79 -10.51 -5.51
N GLU A 126 38.97 -11.47 -4.60
CA GLU A 126 38.42 -11.37 -3.25
C GLU A 126 39.10 -10.27 -2.42
N ASP A 127 40.42 -10.08 -2.59
CA ASP A 127 41.14 -8.94 -2.01
C ASP A 127 40.61 -7.61 -2.58
N LEU A 128 40.41 -7.51 -3.91
CA LEU A 128 39.79 -6.33 -4.53
C LEU A 128 38.40 -6.03 -3.94
N LYS A 129 37.55 -7.05 -3.77
CA LYS A 129 36.24 -6.89 -3.12
C LYS A 129 36.37 -6.41 -1.68
N GLN A 130 37.33 -6.93 -0.93
CA GLN A 130 37.59 -6.48 0.44
C GLN A 130 38.03 -5.02 0.47
N GLN A 131 38.92 -4.61 -0.45
CA GLN A 131 39.34 -3.21 -0.58
C GLN A 131 38.16 -2.29 -0.91
N TRP A 132 37.24 -2.70 -1.79
CA TRP A 132 35.99 -1.96 -2.05
C TRP A 132 35.08 -1.86 -0.81
N GLN A 133 34.98 -2.92 -0.01
CA GLN A 133 34.15 -2.94 1.21
C GLN A 133 34.65 -2.01 2.30
N VAL A 134 35.96 -1.71 2.35
CA VAL A 134 36.55 -0.84 3.37
C VAL A 134 37.08 0.49 2.80
N PHE A 135 36.78 0.77 1.53
CA PHE A 135 37.24 1.97 0.83
C PHE A 135 36.89 3.25 1.60
N GLU A 136 37.88 4.12 1.84
CA GLU A 136 37.72 5.34 2.66
C GLU A 136 37.10 5.08 4.05
N GLN A 137 37.25 3.88 4.63
CA GLN A 137 36.67 3.43 5.91
C GLN A 137 35.14 3.30 5.94
N GLU A 138 34.43 3.74 4.90
CA GLU A 138 32.97 3.64 4.79
C GLU A 138 32.51 2.55 3.80
N GLY A 139 33.38 2.16 2.87
CA GLY A 139 33.08 1.20 1.81
C GLY A 139 32.10 1.72 0.76
N PHE A 140 31.69 0.83 -0.13
CA PHE A 140 30.60 1.09 -1.09
C PHE A 140 29.32 0.34 -0.71
N ASP A 141 28.18 1.01 -0.83
CA ASP A 141 26.87 0.37 -0.72
C ASP A 141 26.63 -0.52 -1.94
N TYR A 142 26.92 0.01 -3.12
CA TYR A 142 26.73 -0.66 -4.41
C TYR A 142 27.99 -0.57 -5.28
N VAL A 143 28.33 -1.68 -5.92
CA VAL A 143 29.35 -1.74 -6.98
C VAL A 143 28.66 -2.15 -8.27
N LEU A 144 28.73 -1.33 -9.31
CA LEU A 144 28.11 -1.59 -10.60
C LEU A 144 29.19 -1.88 -11.65
N ILE A 145 29.15 -3.07 -12.23
CA ILE A 145 30.14 -3.55 -13.19
C ILE A 145 29.58 -3.48 -14.61
N ASP A 146 30.26 -2.76 -15.50
CA ASP A 146 30.03 -2.84 -16.95
C ASP A 146 30.90 -3.96 -17.51
N SER A 147 30.32 -5.15 -17.72
CA SER A 147 31.08 -6.32 -18.22
C SER A 147 31.44 -6.19 -19.69
N ARG A 148 32.31 -7.07 -20.22
CA ARG A 148 32.50 -7.19 -21.68
C ARG A 148 31.35 -7.97 -22.32
N THR A 149 31.10 -7.76 -23.62
CA THR A 149 30.10 -8.55 -24.37
C THR A 149 30.64 -9.92 -24.78
N GLY A 150 29.76 -10.91 -24.86
CA GLY A 150 30.06 -12.21 -25.49
C GLY A 150 30.28 -13.35 -24.50
N HIS A 151 30.81 -14.48 -24.98
CA HIS A 151 31.17 -15.63 -24.14
C HIS A 151 32.49 -15.44 -23.38
N THR A 152 33.24 -14.40 -23.73
CA THR A 152 34.57 -14.04 -23.19
C THR A 152 34.44 -13.02 -22.07
N ASP A 153 33.42 -13.14 -21.23
CA ASP A 153 33.39 -12.41 -19.96
C ASP A 153 34.54 -12.94 -19.10
N VAL A 154 35.76 -12.42 -19.29
CA VAL A 154 36.86 -12.39 -18.33
C VAL A 154 36.89 -13.65 -17.40
N GLY A 155 36.89 -14.86 -17.95
CA GLY A 155 36.87 -16.12 -17.17
C GLY A 155 35.68 -16.39 -16.23
N GLY A 156 34.53 -15.72 -16.39
CA GLY A 156 33.38 -15.77 -15.48
C GLY A 156 33.45 -14.78 -14.30
N VAL A 157 34.44 -13.87 -14.31
CA VAL A 157 34.63 -12.87 -13.24
C VAL A 157 33.38 -12.02 -13.05
N CYS A 158 32.86 -11.41 -14.11
CA CYS A 158 31.77 -10.45 -13.98
C CYS A 158 30.40 -11.12 -13.88
N THR A 159 30.25 -12.38 -14.29
CA THR A 159 28.96 -13.09 -14.30
C THR A 159 28.78 -14.07 -13.14
N ARG A 160 29.87 -14.61 -12.56
CA ARG A 160 29.79 -15.65 -11.51
C ARG A 160 30.56 -15.30 -10.24
N HIS A 161 31.75 -14.70 -10.34
CA HIS A 161 32.60 -14.46 -9.19
C HIS A 161 32.25 -13.17 -8.42
N LEU A 162 32.32 -12.01 -9.08
CA LEU A 162 32.12 -10.71 -8.43
C LEU A 162 30.66 -10.39 -8.05
N PRO A 163 29.64 -10.61 -8.92
CA PRO A 163 28.30 -10.06 -8.69
C PRO A 163 27.53 -10.79 -7.60
N ASP A 164 26.69 -10.08 -6.87
CA ASP A 164 25.53 -10.65 -6.18
C ASP A 164 24.34 -10.78 -7.14
N LEU A 165 24.27 -9.90 -8.15
CA LEU A 165 23.22 -9.88 -9.16
C LEU A 165 23.76 -9.58 -10.55
N VAL A 166 23.21 -10.25 -11.57
CA VAL A 166 23.48 -9.99 -12.98
C VAL A 166 22.21 -9.45 -13.66
N VAL A 167 22.32 -8.25 -14.25
CA VAL A 167 21.33 -7.68 -15.15
C VAL A 167 21.62 -8.15 -16.57
N ALA A 168 20.89 -9.17 -17.01
CA ALA A 168 21.02 -9.77 -18.33
C ALA A 168 20.23 -8.96 -19.38
N MET A 169 20.96 -8.12 -20.13
CA MET A 169 20.40 -7.22 -21.13
C MET A 169 20.52 -7.78 -22.55
N TYR A 170 19.44 -7.72 -23.33
CA TYR A 170 19.46 -8.19 -24.71
C TYR A 170 18.48 -7.44 -25.61
N LEU A 171 18.83 -7.29 -26.89
CA LEU A 171 17.86 -6.98 -27.93
C LEU A 171 17.11 -8.28 -28.29
N PRO A 172 15.76 -8.31 -28.32
CA PRO A 172 14.99 -9.51 -28.65
C PRO A 172 15.29 -10.03 -30.06
N THR A 173 16.27 -10.93 -30.17
CA THR A 173 16.64 -11.63 -31.40
C THR A 173 17.08 -13.04 -31.05
N MET A 174 16.87 -14.00 -31.96
CA MET A 174 17.29 -15.39 -31.73
C MET A 174 18.78 -15.53 -31.46
N GLN A 175 19.62 -14.66 -32.03
CA GLN A 175 21.06 -14.68 -31.81
C GLN A 175 21.42 -14.24 -30.38
N ASN A 176 20.81 -13.17 -29.86
CA ASN A 176 21.04 -12.76 -28.47
C ASN A 176 20.52 -13.82 -27.49
N ILE A 177 19.31 -14.32 -27.71
CA ILE A 177 18.68 -15.31 -26.84
C ILE A 177 19.53 -16.59 -26.79
N SER A 178 19.90 -17.13 -27.95
CA SER A 178 20.68 -18.38 -28.03
C SER A 178 22.11 -18.23 -27.50
N GLY A 179 22.74 -17.07 -27.71
CA GLY A 179 24.08 -16.80 -27.17
C GLY A 179 24.10 -16.54 -25.67
N MET A 180 23.02 -16.00 -25.11
CA MET A 180 22.89 -15.73 -23.68
C MET A 180 22.55 -16.98 -22.86
N ALA A 181 21.74 -17.89 -23.42
CA ALA A 181 21.29 -19.11 -22.74
C ALA A 181 22.41 -19.93 -22.04
N PRO A 182 23.57 -20.25 -22.68
CA PRO A 182 24.62 -21.00 -21.99
C PRO A 182 25.19 -20.25 -20.78
N ILE A 183 25.37 -18.93 -20.88
CA ILE A 183 25.90 -18.11 -19.80
C ILE A 183 24.93 -18.06 -18.61
N ILE A 184 23.63 -17.92 -18.88
CA ILE A 184 22.59 -18.01 -17.84
C ILE A 184 22.60 -19.39 -17.17
N GLY A 185 22.76 -20.46 -17.96
CA GLY A 185 22.92 -21.81 -17.45
C GLY A 185 24.15 -21.96 -16.54
N GLU A 186 25.29 -21.38 -16.91
CA GLU A 186 26.50 -21.37 -16.09
C GLU A 186 26.31 -20.62 -14.77
N ILE A 187 25.67 -19.45 -14.80
CA ILE A 187 25.36 -18.64 -13.60
C ILE A 187 24.50 -19.45 -12.62
N ARG A 188 23.42 -20.08 -13.11
CA ARG A 188 22.51 -20.88 -12.26
C ARG A 188 23.14 -22.14 -11.69
N ASN A 189 24.04 -22.76 -12.45
CA ASN A 189 24.68 -24.02 -12.07
C ASN A 189 25.99 -23.82 -11.28
N GLU A 190 26.31 -22.60 -10.87
CA GLU A 190 27.53 -22.28 -10.12
C GLU A 190 27.47 -22.85 -8.69
N LYS A 191 28.01 -24.06 -8.52
CA LYS A 191 27.95 -24.80 -7.26
C LYS A 191 28.77 -24.17 -6.14
N SER A 192 29.82 -23.41 -6.46
CA SER A 192 30.65 -22.74 -5.44
C SER A 192 29.86 -21.71 -4.62
N ARG A 193 28.69 -21.29 -5.12
CA ARG A 193 27.82 -20.29 -4.52
C ARG A 193 26.47 -20.83 -4.07
N ALA A 194 26.37 -22.12 -3.76
CA ALA A 194 25.09 -22.75 -3.38
C ALA A 194 24.36 -22.06 -2.21
N SER A 195 25.08 -21.43 -1.27
CA SER A 195 24.50 -20.68 -0.14
C SER A 195 24.17 -19.22 -0.44
N ASN A 196 24.70 -18.64 -1.52
CA ASN A 196 24.44 -17.28 -1.97
C ASN A 196 24.55 -17.19 -3.51
N PRO A 197 23.58 -17.77 -4.24
CA PRO A 197 23.60 -17.83 -5.69
C PRO A 197 23.51 -16.43 -6.29
N VAL A 198 24.09 -16.25 -7.48
CA VAL A 198 23.97 -15.00 -8.24
C VAL A 198 22.53 -14.85 -8.71
N GLU A 199 21.89 -13.74 -8.35
CA GLU A 199 20.53 -13.44 -8.79
C GLU A 199 20.51 -12.89 -10.22
N LEU A 200 19.40 -13.08 -10.92
CA LEU A 200 19.25 -12.69 -12.32
C LEU A 200 18.06 -11.75 -12.50
N VAL A 201 18.32 -10.61 -13.16
CA VAL A 201 17.29 -9.69 -13.64
C VAL A 201 17.38 -9.60 -15.15
N PHE A 202 16.28 -9.89 -15.85
CA PHE A 202 16.24 -9.83 -17.31
C PHE A 202 15.73 -8.48 -17.78
N CYS A 203 16.38 -7.93 -18.80
CA CYS A 203 16.01 -6.68 -19.42
C CYS A 203 16.09 -6.79 -20.95
N ALA A 204 14.94 -6.86 -21.61
CA ALA A 204 14.87 -6.62 -23.04
C ALA A 204 15.14 -5.14 -23.28
N SER A 205 16.16 -4.80 -24.05
CA SER A 205 16.63 -3.43 -24.23
C SER A 205 16.73 -3.06 -25.70
N ASN A 206 16.62 -1.76 -25.96
CA ASN A 206 16.55 -1.19 -27.31
C ASN A 206 15.38 -1.80 -28.12
N VAL A 207 14.28 -2.12 -27.43
CA VAL A 207 13.12 -2.80 -28.02
C VAL A 207 12.39 -1.84 -28.97
N PRO A 208 12.17 -2.23 -30.24
CA PRO A 208 11.40 -1.40 -31.17
C PRO A 208 9.98 -1.17 -30.68
N GLU A 209 9.47 0.04 -30.90
CA GLU A 209 8.09 0.41 -30.57
C GLU A 209 7.32 0.60 -31.88
N LEU A 210 6.83 -0.52 -32.42
CA LEU A 210 6.08 -0.61 -33.67
C LEU A 210 4.92 -1.58 -33.46
N ASP A 211 3.94 -1.54 -34.35
CA ASP A 211 2.83 -2.50 -34.35
C ASP A 211 3.36 -3.93 -34.57
N ASP A 212 3.01 -4.84 -33.66
CA ASP A 212 3.44 -6.24 -33.68
C ASP A 212 2.34 -7.16 -34.23
N GLU A 213 1.72 -6.79 -35.36
CA GLU A 213 0.58 -7.52 -35.96
C GLU A 213 0.89 -9.00 -36.25
N GLN A 214 2.15 -9.27 -36.58
CA GLN A 214 2.66 -10.61 -36.89
C GLN A 214 3.24 -11.34 -35.66
N GLN A 215 3.09 -10.75 -34.45
CA GLN A 215 3.57 -11.30 -33.18
C GLN A 215 5.08 -11.59 -33.15
N ILE A 216 5.87 -10.89 -33.96
CA ILE A 216 7.33 -11.09 -34.08
C ILE A 216 8.00 -10.80 -32.74
N LEU A 217 7.74 -9.63 -32.16
CA LEU A 217 8.35 -9.25 -30.89
C LEU A 217 7.81 -10.14 -29.75
N SER A 218 6.49 -10.34 -29.72
CA SER A 218 5.82 -11.15 -28.70
C SER A 218 6.34 -12.59 -28.68
N ASP A 219 6.53 -13.21 -29.84
CA ASP A 219 7.07 -14.58 -29.97
C ASP A 219 8.54 -14.65 -29.55
N LEU A 220 9.34 -13.63 -29.87
CA LEU A 220 10.74 -13.54 -29.44
C LEU A 220 10.86 -13.36 -27.92
N LEU A 221 10.00 -12.55 -27.31
CA LEU A 221 9.95 -12.38 -25.86
C LEU A 221 9.49 -13.66 -25.15
N ARG A 222 8.49 -14.38 -25.69
CA ARG A 222 8.10 -15.69 -25.20
C ARG A 222 9.24 -16.71 -25.30
N THR A 223 9.89 -16.77 -26.46
CA THR A 223 11.06 -17.63 -26.68
C THR A 223 12.21 -17.31 -25.71
N ALA A 224 12.43 -16.02 -25.42
CA ALA A 224 13.41 -15.60 -24.43
C ALA A 224 13.02 -16.06 -23.02
N SER A 225 11.76 -15.89 -22.63
CA SER A 225 11.20 -16.37 -21.35
C SER A 225 11.45 -17.86 -21.17
N ASP A 226 11.15 -18.67 -22.20
CA ASP A 226 11.29 -20.12 -22.16
C ASP A 226 12.76 -20.56 -22.13
N ARG A 227 13.61 -19.96 -22.99
CA ARG A 227 15.02 -20.40 -23.13
C ARG A 227 15.94 -19.87 -22.04
N LEU A 228 15.66 -18.67 -21.55
CA LEU A 228 16.41 -18.06 -20.45
C LEU A 228 15.74 -18.38 -19.10
N ASP A 229 14.58 -19.03 -19.13
CA ASP A 229 13.85 -19.59 -17.97
C ASP A 229 13.61 -18.51 -16.91
N TYR A 230 12.79 -17.52 -17.28
CA TYR A 230 12.29 -16.47 -16.39
C TYR A 230 10.79 -16.28 -16.60
N GLU A 231 10.10 -15.81 -15.56
CA GLU A 231 8.67 -15.49 -15.62
C GLU A 231 8.42 -14.23 -16.45
N ALA A 232 7.51 -14.28 -17.42
CA ALA A 232 7.28 -13.18 -18.36
C ALA A 232 6.93 -11.84 -17.69
N ASN A 233 6.28 -11.88 -16.52
CA ASN A 233 5.93 -10.68 -15.74
C ASN A 233 7.13 -10.04 -15.00
N ALA A 234 8.25 -10.76 -14.86
CA ALA A 234 9.48 -10.27 -14.24
C ALA A 234 10.41 -9.55 -15.24
N LEU A 235 10.08 -9.57 -16.53
CA LEU A 235 10.87 -8.94 -17.57
C LEU A 235 10.83 -7.40 -17.47
N ASN A 236 12.00 -6.78 -17.44
CA ASN A 236 12.13 -5.34 -17.66
C ASN A 236 12.23 -5.06 -19.16
N ILE A 237 11.61 -3.98 -19.62
CA ILE A 237 11.70 -3.55 -21.02
C ILE A 237 12.18 -2.10 -21.06
N VAL A 238 13.28 -1.89 -21.79
CA VAL A 238 13.77 -0.56 -22.18
C VAL A 238 13.57 -0.43 -23.68
N HIS A 239 12.73 0.51 -24.08
CA HIS A 239 12.40 0.71 -25.48
C HIS A 239 13.49 1.52 -26.18
N HIS A 240 13.56 1.37 -27.51
CA HIS A 240 14.32 2.27 -28.35
C HIS A 240 13.85 3.71 -28.11
N TYR A 241 14.81 4.63 -28.01
CA TYR A 241 14.54 6.04 -27.77
C TYR A 241 15.11 6.87 -28.93
N GLY A 242 14.22 7.33 -29.82
CA GLY A 242 14.55 8.08 -31.03
C GLY A 242 14.97 9.53 -30.79
N SER A 243 15.89 9.79 -29.85
CA SER A 243 16.41 11.12 -29.54
C SER A 243 17.90 11.20 -29.81
N LEU A 244 18.34 12.31 -30.41
CA LEU A 244 19.77 12.60 -30.61
C LEU A 244 20.56 12.69 -29.30
N HIS A 245 19.89 12.86 -28.16
CA HIS A 245 20.52 12.86 -26.83
C HIS A 245 21.15 11.51 -26.47
N VAL A 246 20.75 10.42 -27.15
CA VAL A 246 21.41 9.11 -27.00
C VAL A 246 22.87 9.17 -27.46
N LEU A 247 23.19 10.05 -28.42
CA LEU A 247 24.55 10.21 -28.96
C LEU A 247 25.47 11.06 -28.08
N SER A 248 24.91 11.81 -27.12
CA SER A 248 25.67 12.70 -26.25
C SER A 248 26.02 12.07 -24.90
N HIS A 249 25.90 10.75 -24.76
CA HIS A 249 26.12 10.02 -23.50
C HIS A 249 25.37 10.64 -22.30
N ALA A 250 24.16 11.14 -22.57
CA ALA A 250 23.32 11.82 -21.59
C ALA A 250 22.88 10.88 -20.45
N ILE A 251 22.75 11.44 -19.25
CA ILE A 251 22.16 10.76 -18.10
C ILE A 251 20.68 11.11 -18.09
N PHE A 252 19.86 10.33 -18.80
CA PHE A 252 18.44 10.59 -19.02
C PHE A 252 17.63 10.83 -17.74
N VAL A 253 17.93 10.12 -16.65
CA VAL A 253 17.23 10.32 -15.37
C VAL A 253 17.45 11.71 -14.77
N GLN A 254 18.54 12.38 -15.13
CA GLN A 254 18.89 13.73 -14.72
C GLN A 254 18.50 14.75 -15.81
N ASP A 255 18.95 14.52 -17.05
CA ASP A 255 18.84 15.47 -18.15
C ASP A 255 17.41 15.54 -18.71
N ARG A 256 16.67 14.42 -18.65
CA ARG A 256 15.29 14.29 -19.15
C ARG A 256 14.43 13.43 -18.21
N PRO A 257 14.20 13.85 -16.96
CA PRO A 257 13.59 13.02 -15.91
C PRO A 257 12.17 12.57 -16.24
N ASN A 258 11.45 13.34 -17.05
CA ASN A 258 10.08 13.04 -17.48
C ASN A 258 10.00 12.19 -18.76
N SER A 259 11.15 11.89 -19.40
CA SER A 259 11.19 11.06 -20.60
C SER A 259 10.78 9.61 -20.30
N ARG A 260 10.29 8.90 -21.32
CA ARG A 260 10.00 7.47 -21.18
C ARG A 260 11.25 6.69 -20.75
N LEU A 261 12.38 6.95 -21.41
CA LEU A 261 13.63 6.25 -21.11
C LEU A 261 14.06 6.43 -19.64
N ALA A 262 13.91 7.63 -19.08
CA ALA A 262 14.14 7.86 -17.65
C ALA A 262 13.19 7.06 -16.75
N LYS A 263 11.91 6.92 -17.11
CA LYS A 263 10.93 6.10 -16.37
C LYS A 263 11.26 4.61 -16.45
N GLU A 264 11.71 4.13 -17.61
CA GLU A 264 12.14 2.73 -17.81
C GLU A 264 13.41 2.42 -17.02
N TYR A 265 14.39 3.33 -16.97
CA TYR A 265 15.54 3.19 -16.08
C TYR A 265 15.17 3.25 -14.61
N ASN A 266 14.21 4.08 -14.21
CA ASN A 266 13.66 4.03 -12.85
C ASN A 266 13.02 2.68 -12.53
N SER A 267 12.28 2.09 -13.48
CA SER A 267 11.69 0.77 -13.33
C SER A 267 12.78 -0.31 -13.19
N LEU A 268 13.78 -0.30 -14.06
CA LEU A 268 14.92 -1.21 -14.01
C LEU A 268 15.68 -1.08 -12.68
N ALA A 269 15.97 0.15 -12.24
CA ALA A 269 16.63 0.41 -10.95
C ALA A 269 15.81 -0.17 -9.79
N ARG A 270 14.49 0.05 -9.75
CA ARG A 270 13.63 -0.52 -8.70
C ARG A 270 13.60 -2.05 -8.75
N SER A 271 13.58 -2.63 -9.95
CA SER A 271 13.66 -4.09 -10.14
C SER A 271 14.96 -4.62 -9.53
N VAL A 272 16.10 -4.05 -9.92
CA VAL A 272 17.42 -4.43 -9.41
C VAL A 272 17.56 -4.21 -7.90
N ILE A 273 17.14 -3.07 -7.37
CA ILE A 273 17.25 -2.75 -5.94
C ILE A 273 16.39 -3.70 -5.09
N SER A 274 15.24 -4.16 -5.60
CA SER A 274 14.35 -5.09 -4.88
C SER A 274 14.96 -6.45 -4.53
N HIS A 275 16.11 -6.77 -5.11
CA HIS A 275 16.88 -7.97 -4.86
C HIS A 275 17.88 -7.82 -3.69
N ASN A 276 18.30 -6.59 -3.39
CA ASN A 276 19.15 -6.32 -2.22
C ASN A 276 18.30 -6.22 -0.94
N LEU A 277 18.11 -7.36 -0.25
CA LEU A 277 17.33 -7.42 0.99
C LEU A 277 18.05 -6.82 2.21
N GLU A 278 19.35 -6.55 2.12
CA GLU A 278 20.10 -5.88 3.19
C GLU A 278 19.89 -4.36 3.15
N ASP A 279 19.61 -3.82 1.97
CA ASP A 279 19.22 -2.43 1.82
C ASP A 279 17.75 -2.21 2.22
N ALA A 280 17.48 -1.13 2.97
CA ALA A 280 16.13 -0.84 3.44
C ALA A 280 15.17 -0.48 2.29
N ASP A 281 15.62 0.23 1.26
CA ASP A 281 14.78 0.51 0.09
C ASP A 281 14.55 -0.77 -0.72
N GLY A 282 15.56 -1.63 -0.86
CA GLY A 282 15.45 -2.95 -1.47
C GLY A 282 14.45 -3.85 -0.77
N ALA A 283 14.54 -3.97 0.56
CA ALA A 283 13.58 -4.70 1.38
C ALA A 283 12.14 -4.19 1.21
N LYS A 284 11.93 -2.86 1.20
CA LYS A 284 10.60 -2.26 0.96
C LYS A 284 10.08 -2.62 -0.44
N LEU A 285 10.90 -2.49 -1.47
CA LEU A 285 10.53 -2.81 -2.84
C LEU A 285 10.19 -4.29 -3.00
N ALA A 286 10.96 -5.18 -2.37
CA ALA A 286 10.70 -6.62 -2.35
C ALA A 286 9.33 -6.94 -1.75
N LEU A 287 9.02 -6.39 -0.56
CA LEU A 287 7.74 -6.58 0.10
C LEU A 287 6.57 -6.00 -0.71
N GLN A 288 6.76 -4.84 -1.33
CA GLN A 288 5.75 -4.23 -2.20
C GLN A 288 5.47 -5.09 -3.44
N ARG A 289 6.51 -5.67 -4.04
CA ARG A 289 6.39 -6.60 -5.17
C ARG A 289 5.55 -7.82 -4.77
N ILE A 290 5.89 -8.44 -3.63
CA ILE A 290 5.14 -9.56 -3.06
C ILE A 290 3.64 -9.21 -2.88
N ILE A 291 3.33 -8.04 -2.30
CA ILE A 291 1.95 -7.60 -2.10
C ILE A 291 1.18 -7.42 -3.42
N ARG A 292 1.84 -6.94 -4.47
CA ARG A 292 1.18 -6.66 -5.76
C ARG A 292 1.00 -7.91 -6.60
N GLU A 293 2.03 -8.73 -6.70
CA GLU A 293 2.13 -9.82 -7.67
C GLU A 293 1.75 -11.17 -7.04
N ASP A 294 2.21 -11.43 -5.81
CA ASP A 294 2.07 -12.75 -5.20
C ASP A 294 0.75 -12.96 -4.46
N ILE A 295 0.14 -11.87 -3.99
CA ILE A 295 -1.06 -11.88 -3.14
C ILE A 295 -2.35 -11.66 -3.94
N ARG A 296 -2.32 -10.98 -5.09
CA ARG A 296 -3.53 -10.75 -5.93
C ARG A 296 -3.97 -11.97 -6.73
N SER A 297 -3.16 -13.02 -6.79
CA SER A 297 -3.48 -14.31 -7.42
C SER A 297 -3.36 -15.48 -6.43
N PRO A 298 -4.23 -15.58 -5.39
CA PRO A 298 -4.11 -16.60 -4.35
C PRO A 298 -4.52 -18.02 -4.80
N GLN A 299 -5.26 -18.14 -5.91
CA GLN A 299 -5.88 -19.40 -6.33
C GLN A 299 -4.89 -20.43 -6.93
N THR A 300 -3.63 -20.06 -7.16
CA THR A 300 -2.66 -20.87 -7.93
C THR A 300 -1.38 -21.25 -7.18
N LYS A 301 -1.19 -20.86 -5.92
CA LYS A 301 0.09 -21.07 -5.23
C LYS A 301 0.11 -22.30 -4.33
N SER A 302 1.04 -23.21 -4.59
CA SER A 302 1.34 -24.41 -3.79
C SER A 302 1.75 -24.05 -2.36
N LYS A 303 1.59 -24.99 -1.41
CA LYS A 303 2.06 -24.85 -0.02
C LYS A 303 3.54 -24.46 0.05
N ASN A 304 4.38 -25.07 -0.80
CA ASN A 304 5.82 -24.79 -0.85
C ASN A 304 6.11 -23.30 -1.15
N THR A 305 5.33 -22.67 -2.03
CA THR A 305 5.50 -21.25 -2.38
C THR A 305 5.16 -20.33 -1.21
N ARG A 306 4.23 -20.72 -0.32
CA ARG A 306 3.92 -19.94 0.88
C ARG A 306 5.04 -20.04 1.92
N ASP A 307 5.61 -21.23 2.09
CA ASP A 307 6.72 -21.46 3.03
C ASP A 307 7.99 -20.72 2.59
N GLU A 308 8.31 -20.73 1.29
CA GLU A 308 9.40 -19.93 0.70
C GLU A 308 9.18 -18.43 0.91
N LEU A 309 7.94 -17.96 0.70
CA LEU A 309 7.59 -16.55 0.90
C LEU A 309 7.72 -16.14 2.38
N ALA A 310 7.25 -16.99 3.29
CA ALA A 310 7.40 -16.77 4.73
C ALA A 310 8.87 -16.68 5.14
N ALA A 311 9.72 -17.60 4.68
CA ALA A 311 11.15 -17.59 4.96
C ALA A 311 11.83 -16.30 4.45
N LYS A 312 11.49 -15.85 3.24
CA LYS A 312 12.01 -14.58 2.69
C LYS A 312 11.56 -13.37 3.52
N VAL A 313 10.29 -13.34 3.95
CA VAL A 313 9.74 -12.28 4.80
C VAL A 313 10.41 -12.26 6.17
N ASP A 314 10.72 -13.42 6.75
CA ASP A 314 11.43 -13.55 8.03
C ASP A 314 12.87 -13.02 7.94
N GLN A 315 13.55 -13.30 6.84
CA GLN A 315 14.88 -12.76 6.56
C GLN A 315 14.84 -11.22 6.48
N ILE A 316 13.86 -10.65 5.80
CA ILE A 316 13.69 -9.19 5.72
C ILE A 316 13.37 -8.62 7.10
N PHE A 317 12.41 -9.21 7.82
CA PHE A 317 11.97 -8.70 9.10
C PHE A 317 13.08 -8.75 10.16
N SER A 318 13.88 -9.82 10.19
CA SER A 318 15.00 -9.95 11.12
C SER A 318 16.12 -8.92 10.91
N ARG A 319 16.42 -8.58 9.64
CA ARG A 319 17.45 -7.59 9.29
C ARG A 319 17.01 -6.15 9.55
N HIS A 320 15.72 -5.87 9.39
CA HIS A 320 15.17 -4.51 9.41
C HIS A 320 14.24 -4.25 10.60
N ARG A 321 14.46 -4.92 11.74
CA ARG A 321 13.60 -4.81 12.92
C ARG A 321 13.42 -3.39 13.45
N HIS A 322 14.33 -2.47 13.16
CA HIS A 322 14.23 -1.08 13.61
C HIS A 322 13.51 -0.15 12.63
N ASN A 323 12.97 -0.70 11.52
CA ASN A 323 12.26 0.06 10.51
C ASN A 323 10.74 -0.22 10.60
N SER A 324 9.98 0.79 11.03
CA SER A 324 8.52 0.67 11.23
C SER A 324 7.77 0.43 9.91
N GLU A 325 8.15 1.11 8.83
CA GLU A 325 7.52 0.96 7.52
C GLU A 325 7.72 -0.47 6.97
N ILE A 326 8.91 -1.03 7.12
CA ILE A 326 9.18 -2.43 6.75
C ILE A 326 8.36 -3.38 7.62
N SER A 327 8.28 -3.14 8.93
CA SER A 327 7.46 -3.95 9.84
C SER A 327 5.98 -3.94 9.46
N ASN A 328 5.45 -2.78 9.05
CA ASN A 328 4.08 -2.65 8.56
C ASN A 328 3.88 -3.43 7.22
N LEU A 329 4.84 -3.34 6.29
CA LEU A 329 4.80 -4.11 5.05
C LEU A 329 4.88 -5.62 5.30
N VAL A 330 5.74 -6.07 6.21
CA VAL A 330 5.82 -7.47 6.67
C VAL A 330 4.48 -7.94 7.21
N ALA A 331 3.85 -7.16 8.08
CA ALA A 331 2.53 -7.47 8.62
C ALA A 331 1.48 -7.64 7.51
N ARG A 332 1.52 -6.81 6.46
CA ARG A 332 0.59 -6.92 5.32
C ARG A 332 0.81 -8.21 4.52
N VAL A 333 2.06 -8.59 4.29
CA VAL A 333 2.38 -9.85 3.60
C VAL A 333 1.90 -11.04 4.43
N ARG A 334 2.21 -11.06 5.72
CA ARG A 334 1.81 -12.13 6.65
C ARG A 334 0.29 -12.29 6.74
N SER A 335 -0.44 -11.18 6.84
CA SER A 335 -1.91 -11.16 6.78
C SER A 335 -2.45 -11.85 5.53
N ALA A 336 -1.85 -11.56 4.37
CA ALA A 336 -2.30 -12.07 3.10
C ALA A 336 -2.00 -13.57 2.87
N ILE A 337 -0.96 -14.10 3.51
CA ILE A 337 -0.68 -15.56 3.50
C ILE A 337 -1.41 -16.31 4.61
N GLY A 338 -2.15 -15.62 5.49
CA GLY A 338 -2.88 -16.19 6.62
C GLY A 338 -2.04 -16.46 7.87
N ASP A 339 -0.83 -15.91 7.94
CA ASP A 339 0.05 -15.97 9.13
C ASP A 339 -0.31 -14.85 10.11
N PHE A 340 -1.34 -15.06 10.91
CA PHE A 340 -1.83 -14.06 11.87
C PHE A 340 -0.89 -13.86 13.06
N GLU A 341 -0.22 -14.91 13.55
CA GLU A 341 0.76 -14.79 14.64
C GLU A 341 1.93 -13.92 14.22
N GLY A 342 2.44 -14.15 13.01
CA GLY A 342 3.47 -13.32 12.45
C GLY A 342 2.97 -11.91 12.10
N GLU A 343 1.73 -11.73 11.62
CA GLU A 343 1.14 -10.40 11.44
C GLU A 343 1.15 -9.61 12.76
N ILE A 344 0.70 -10.24 13.86
CA ILE A 344 0.67 -9.64 15.20
C ILE A 344 2.08 -9.24 15.65
N SER A 345 3.07 -10.13 15.46
CA SER A 345 4.47 -9.86 15.81
C SER A 345 5.01 -8.62 15.08
N ALA A 346 4.77 -8.53 13.78
CA ALA A 346 5.23 -7.42 12.95
C ALA A 346 4.48 -6.11 13.25
N LEU A 347 3.17 -6.16 13.47
CA LEU A 347 2.38 -4.99 13.88
C LEU A 347 2.80 -4.47 15.26
N THR A 348 3.11 -5.37 16.20
CA THR A 348 3.60 -4.98 17.53
C THR A 348 4.91 -4.22 17.42
N ASN A 349 5.86 -4.74 16.65
CA ASN A 349 7.12 -4.07 16.40
C ASN A 349 6.93 -2.70 15.72
N ALA A 350 6.04 -2.60 14.73
CA ALA A 350 5.72 -1.33 14.06
C ALA A 350 5.12 -0.28 15.02
N ILE A 351 4.23 -0.71 15.91
CA ILE A 351 3.59 0.15 16.92
C ILE A 351 4.62 0.65 17.93
N GLU A 352 5.53 -0.22 18.41
CA GLU A 352 6.57 0.13 19.39
C GLU A 352 7.60 1.13 18.83
N LEU A 353 7.88 1.09 17.52
CA LEU A 353 8.81 2.01 16.85
C LEU A 353 8.21 3.39 16.53
N GLY A 354 6.95 3.64 16.87
CA GLY A 354 6.33 4.97 16.73
C GLY A 354 5.46 5.18 15.48
N ASP A 355 5.15 4.13 14.70
CA ASP A 355 4.13 4.18 13.63
C ASP A 355 2.72 3.79 14.16
N GLY A 356 2.55 3.79 15.49
CA GLY A 356 1.40 3.27 16.23
C GLY A 356 0.10 4.06 16.11
N GLY A 357 -0.31 4.42 14.89
CA GLY A 357 -1.63 4.97 14.60
C GLY A 357 -2.76 3.97 14.86
N ALA A 358 -3.99 4.49 14.99
CA ALA A 358 -5.19 3.69 15.21
C ALA A 358 -5.38 2.58 14.16
N GLY A 359 -5.02 2.84 12.90
CA GLY A 359 -5.05 1.84 11.83
C GLY A 359 -4.20 0.58 12.08
N LEU A 360 -2.99 0.69 12.66
CA LEU A 360 -2.17 -0.49 12.96
C LEU A 360 -2.76 -1.32 14.09
N ARG A 361 -3.23 -0.65 15.15
CA ARG A 361 -3.91 -1.32 16.28
C ARG A 361 -5.20 -1.98 15.84
N PHE A 362 -5.97 -1.35 14.95
CA PHE A 362 -7.20 -1.95 14.44
C PHE A 362 -6.92 -3.24 13.66
N ARG A 363 -5.88 -3.22 12.80
CA ARG A 363 -5.44 -4.44 12.10
C ARG A 363 -4.95 -5.52 13.06
N ARG A 364 -4.21 -5.15 14.11
CA ARG A 364 -3.71 -6.10 15.11
C ARG A 364 -4.86 -6.69 15.93
N ALA A 365 -5.84 -5.87 16.32
CA ALA A 365 -7.06 -6.34 16.95
C ALA A 365 -7.80 -7.37 16.08
N ARG A 366 -7.91 -7.11 14.77
CA ARG A 366 -8.51 -8.07 13.83
C ARG A 366 -7.73 -9.37 13.73
N ALA A 367 -6.40 -9.29 13.69
CA ALA A 367 -5.54 -10.48 13.71
C ALA A 367 -5.70 -11.26 15.03
N TYR A 368 -5.81 -10.59 16.18
CA TYR A 368 -6.11 -11.24 17.47
C TYR A 368 -7.46 -11.95 17.46
N GLN A 369 -8.51 -11.36 16.88
CA GLN A 369 -9.81 -12.05 16.74
C GLN A 369 -9.70 -13.31 15.88
N ALA A 370 -8.92 -13.27 14.79
CA ALA A 370 -8.74 -14.43 13.91
C ALA A 370 -8.09 -15.64 14.62
N ILE A 371 -7.31 -15.40 15.67
CA ILE A 371 -6.68 -16.45 16.50
C ILE A 371 -7.35 -16.59 17.89
N ASN A 372 -8.58 -16.11 18.06
CA ASN A 372 -9.37 -16.20 19.30
C ASN A 372 -8.75 -15.54 20.54
N MET A 373 -7.87 -14.55 20.38
CA MET A 373 -7.31 -13.76 21.47
C MET A 373 -8.15 -12.50 21.75
N THR A 374 -9.42 -12.69 22.11
CA THR A 374 -10.41 -11.61 22.23
C THR A 374 -10.00 -10.52 23.23
N ASP A 375 -9.42 -10.88 24.37
CA ASP A 375 -9.02 -9.90 25.40
C ASP A 375 -7.96 -8.91 24.86
N ARG A 376 -7.01 -9.39 24.06
CA ARG A 376 -5.99 -8.54 23.41
C ARG A 376 -6.58 -7.68 22.31
N SER A 377 -7.54 -8.21 21.56
CA SER A 377 -8.30 -7.40 20.60
C SER A 377 -9.03 -6.25 21.30
N VAL A 378 -9.72 -6.53 22.41
CA VAL A 378 -10.45 -5.52 23.19
C VAL A 378 -9.49 -4.45 23.74
N GLU A 379 -8.30 -4.85 24.19
CA GLU A 379 -7.24 -3.92 24.65
C GLU A 379 -6.86 -2.91 23.55
N ASP A 380 -6.60 -3.37 22.32
CA ASP A 380 -6.26 -2.49 21.20
C ASP A 380 -7.43 -1.59 20.77
N LEU A 381 -8.66 -2.12 20.73
CA LEU A 381 -9.86 -1.35 20.38
C LEU A 381 -10.12 -0.25 21.41
N ARG A 382 -10.03 -0.55 22.71
CA ARG A 382 -10.16 0.44 23.78
C ARG A 382 -9.07 1.50 23.72
N HIS A 383 -7.86 1.13 23.30
CA HIS A 383 -6.78 2.10 23.11
C HIS A 383 -7.12 3.10 21.99
N ILE A 384 -7.67 2.62 20.86
CA ILE A 384 -8.13 3.50 19.75
C ILE A 384 -9.18 4.49 20.25
N LEU A 385 -10.19 4.00 20.99
CA LEU A 385 -11.29 4.83 21.49
C LEU A 385 -10.87 5.87 22.54
N LYS A 386 -9.66 5.79 23.10
CA LYS A 386 -9.10 6.75 24.06
C LYS A 386 -8.13 7.75 23.44
N HIS A 387 -7.70 7.51 22.20
CA HIS A 387 -6.65 8.31 21.58
C HIS A 387 -7.24 9.58 20.95
N GLU A 388 -6.55 10.72 21.09
CA GLU A 388 -7.02 12.05 20.63
C GLU A 388 -6.92 12.23 19.10
N ARG A 389 -5.92 11.61 18.47
CA ARG A 389 -5.69 11.68 17.02
C ARG A 389 -6.30 10.47 16.31
N VAL A 390 -7.63 10.42 16.24
CA VAL A 390 -8.38 9.35 15.54
C VAL A 390 -9.46 9.96 14.68
N THR A 391 -9.74 9.33 13.55
CA THR A 391 -10.83 9.74 12.67
C THR A 391 -12.16 9.14 13.12
N GLY A 392 -13.28 9.79 12.74
CA GLY A 392 -14.61 9.24 12.98
C GLY A 392 -14.80 7.83 12.39
N ALA A 393 -14.20 7.55 11.23
CA ALA A 393 -14.24 6.23 10.60
C ALA A 393 -13.52 5.15 11.45
N GLU A 394 -12.37 5.49 12.05
CA GLU A 394 -11.64 4.58 12.93
C GLU A 394 -12.42 4.32 14.23
N LEU A 395 -13.06 5.35 14.81
CA LEU A 395 -13.94 5.19 15.97
C LEU A 395 -15.11 4.25 15.65
N THR A 396 -15.81 4.47 14.55
CA THR A 396 -16.96 3.64 14.14
C THR A 396 -16.54 2.20 13.86
N ALA A 397 -15.41 1.98 13.19
CA ALA A 397 -14.88 0.65 12.95
C ALA A 397 -14.54 -0.06 14.25
N ALA A 398 -13.89 0.63 15.19
CA ALA A 398 -13.53 0.08 16.49
C ALA A 398 -14.76 -0.28 17.32
N LEU A 399 -15.76 0.61 17.41
CA LEU A 399 -17.01 0.37 18.14
C LEU A 399 -17.78 -0.82 17.57
N ARG A 400 -17.93 -0.93 16.24
CA ARG A 400 -18.63 -2.06 15.59
C ARG A 400 -17.98 -3.40 15.89
N MET A 401 -16.65 -3.44 15.99
CA MET A 401 -15.92 -4.65 16.32
C MET A 401 -15.99 -4.99 17.81
N LEU A 402 -16.03 -3.96 18.66
CA LEU A 402 -16.14 -4.09 20.11
C LEU A 402 -17.52 -4.57 20.55
N GLU A 403 -18.58 -4.12 19.88
CA GLU A 403 -20.00 -4.44 20.18
C GLU A 403 -20.28 -5.94 20.34
N ARG A 404 -19.59 -6.79 19.58
CA ARG A 404 -19.77 -8.26 19.64
C ARG A 404 -18.87 -8.96 20.64
N THR A 405 -17.88 -8.28 21.19
CA THR A 405 -16.76 -8.90 21.91
C THR A 405 -16.56 -8.40 23.33
N ASP A 406 -16.97 -7.18 23.65
CA ASP A 406 -16.79 -6.58 24.96
C ASP A 406 -18.10 -6.50 25.75
N LYS A 407 -18.12 -7.13 26.92
CA LYS A 407 -19.28 -7.08 27.83
C LYS A 407 -19.52 -5.70 28.42
N GLN A 408 -18.52 -4.81 28.38
CA GLN A 408 -18.59 -3.43 28.89
C GLN A 408 -18.78 -2.42 27.74
N TYR A 409 -19.22 -2.87 26.57
CA TYR A 409 -19.39 -2.02 25.38
C TYR A 409 -20.16 -0.72 25.67
N ASP A 410 -21.31 -0.81 26.34
CA ASP A 410 -22.13 0.38 26.65
C ASP A 410 -21.38 1.36 27.58
N ASP A 411 -20.60 0.87 28.55
CA ASP A 411 -19.80 1.72 29.44
C ASP A 411 -18.66 2.41 28.66
N VAL A 412 -18.06 1.72 27.70
CA VAL A 412 -17.01 2.27 26.84
C VAL A 412 -17.57 3.36 25.92
N LEU A 413 -18.75 3.14 25.33
CA LEU A 413 -19.41 4.15 24.49
C LEU A 413 -19.83 5.37 25.31
N ASP A 414 -20.33 5.17 26.53
CA ASP A 414 -20.63 6.26 27.46
C ASP A 414 -19.39 7.12 27.76
N GLN A 415 -18.23 6.50 28.01
CA GLN A 415 -16.96 7.21 28.23
C GLN A 415 -16.49 7.96 26.98
N LEU A 416 -16.66 7.37 25.78
CA LEU A 416 -16.34 8.04 24.53
C LEU A 416 -17.21 9.29 24.35
N LEU A 417 -18.50 9.23 24.66
CA LEU A 417 -19.43 10.37 24.52
C LEU A 417 -19.16 11.49 25.53
N GLU A 418 -18.38 11.25 26.59
CA GLU A 418 -17.97 12.26 27.56
C GLU A 418 -16.72 13.06 27.14
N ARG A 419 -15.97 12.57 26.16
CA ARG A 419 -14.75 13.20 25.65
C ARG A 419 -15.04 14.54 24.99
N SER A 420 -14.45 15.64 25.46
CA SER A 420 -14.73 16.98 24.92
C SER A 420 -14.08 17.31 23.57
N ASP A 421 -13.19 16.42 23.11
CA ASP A 421 -12.38 16.58 21.90
C ASP A 421 -13.02 15.98 20.65
N LEU A 422 -14.21 15.37 20.74
CA LEU A 422 -14.95 14.92 19.56
C LEU A 422 -15.57 16.11 18.81
N ASP A 423 -15.16 16.29 17.56
CA ASP A 423 -15.72 17.27 16.65
C ASP A 423 -17.03 16.78 15.98
N LEU A 424 -17.67 17.63 15.17
CA LEU A 424 -18.90 17.24 14.45
C LEU A 424 -18.67 16.07 13.48
N PRO A 425 -17.61 16.05 12.64
CA PRO A 425 -17.31 14.89 11.81
C PRO A 425 -17.22 13.56 12.57
N MET A 426 -16.58 13.54 13.74
CA MET A 426 -16.48 12.35 14.59
C MET A 426 -17.85 11.95 15.16
N LEU A 427 -18.60 12.90 15.71
CA LEU A 427 -19.94 12.66 16.26
C LEU A 427 -20.92 12.15 15.19
N ASN A 428 -20.88 12.75 14.00
CA ASN A 428 -21.66 12.30 12.84
C ASN A 428 -21.28 10.86 12.43
N SER A 429 -19.99 10.53 12.45
CA SER A 429 -19.51 9.19 12.10
C SER A 429 -19.99 8.10 13.06
N ILE A 430 -20.09 8.41 14.36
CA ILE A 430 -20.56 7.46 15.40
C ILE A 430 -22.07 7.53 15.65
N ALA A 431 -22.81 8.41 14.98
CA ALA A 431 -24.21 8.72 15.28
C ALA A 431 -25.12 7.50 15.21
N GLU A 432 -24.97 6.67 14.17
CA GLU A 432 -25.73 5.42 14.04
C GLU A 432 -25.47 4.48 15.23
N VAL A 433 -24.21 4.39 15.68
CA VAL A 433 -23.80 3.54 16.80
C VAL A 433 -24.38 4.04 18.12
N ALA A 434 -24.30 5.35 18.37
CA ALA A 434 -24.86 5.98 19.56
C ALA A 434 -26.39 5.86 19.64
N GLN A 435 -27.07 5.75 18.50
CA GLN A 435 -28.52 5.66 18.41
C GLN A 435 -29.06 4.22 18.35
N ARG A 436 -28.27 3.21 18.70
CA ARG A 436 -28.75 1.81 18.80
C ARG A 436 -29.37 1.49 20.16
N ASN A 437 -28.96 2.22 21.20
CA ASN A 437 -29.40 1.99 22.57
C ASN A 437 -29.81 3.32 23.22
N ARG A 438 -31.01 3.34 23.80
CA ARG A 438 -31.58 4.53 24.45
C ARG A 438 -30.69 5.09 25.56
N ARG A 439 -29.92 4.24 26.23
CA ARG A 439 -28.94 4.60 27.28
C ARG A 439 -28.01 5.75 26.84
N HIS A 440 -27.58 5.76 25.58
CA HIS A 440 -26.57 6.72 25.10
C HIS A 440 -27.15 8.01 24.55
N LEU A 441 -28.43 8.02 24.18
CA LEU A 441 -29.06 9.13 23.46
C LEU A 441 -28.94 10.46 24.19
N ARG A 442 -29.14 10.46 25.51
CA ARG A 442 -29.05 11.69 26.32
C ARG A 442 -27.64 12.30 26.27
N LYS A 443 -26.61 11.47 26.51
CA LYS A 443 -25.20 11.93 26.45
C LYS A 443 -24.82 12.39 25.05
N PHE A 444 -25.24 11.64 24.03
CA PHE A 444 -24.99 11.98 22.63
C PHE A 444 -25.64 13.32 22.23
N ALA A 445 -26.91 13.54 22.61
CA ALA A 445 -27.62 14.79 22.38
C ALA A 445 -26.95 15.97 23.11
N ASP A 446 -26.59 15.80 24.39
CA ASP A 446 -25.91 16.84 25.18
C ASP A 446 -24.54 17.20 24.60
N HIS A 447 -23.84 16.24 24.01
CA HIS A 447 -22.58 16.48 23.33
C HIS A 447 -22.81 17.26 22.02
N LEU A 448 -23.67 16.76 21.13
CA LEU A 448 -24.01 17.44 19.87
C LEU A 448 -24.45 18.89 20.09
N THR A 449 -25.32 19.14 21.07
CA THR A 449 -25.76 20.51 21.41
C THR A 449 -24.60 21.43 21.75
N ARG A 450 -23.65 20.96 22.58
CA ARG A 450 -22.46 21.73 22.96
C ARG A 450 -21.51 21.96 21.79
N THR A 451 -21.31 20.97 20.93
CA THR A 451 -20.37 21.06 19.80
C THR A 451 -20.93 21.88 18.65
N ILE A 452 -22.24 21.79 18.35
CA ILE A 452 -22.89 22.60 17.31
C ILE A 452 -22.86 24.10 17.66
N ALA A 453 -22.90 24.45 18.95
CA ALA A 453 -22.80 25.84 19.39
C ALA A 453 -21.43 26.47 19.09
N ARG A 454 -20.38 25.66 18.88
CA ARG A 454 -19.04 26.13 18.49
C ARG A 454 -19.06 26.42 16.98
N LYS A 455 -18.97 27.69 16.57
CA LYS A 455 -19.17 28.14 15.17
C LYS A 455 -17.98 27.85 14.23
N GLU A 456 -17.33 26.70 14.36
CA GLU A 456 -16.06 26.43 13.69
C GLU A 456 -16.19 25.51 12.46
N GLU A 457 -17.31 24.79 12.33
CA GLU A 457 -17.46 23.70 11.34
C GLU A 457 -18.18 24.10 10.05
N SER A 458 -18.11 23.22 9.03
CA SER A 458 -18.83 23.41 7.77
C SER A 458 -20.36 23.35 7.93
N GLU A 459 -21.09 24.01 7.03
CA GLU A 459 -22.56 23.99 7.02
C GLU A 459 -23.12 22.58 6.83
N LYS A 460 -22.44 21.76 6.01
CA LYS A 460 -22.80 20.36 5.76
C LYS A 460 -22.70 19.50 7.04
N GLU A 461 -21.58 19.60 7.77
CA GLU A 461 -21.40 18.85 9.02
C GLU A 461 -22.40 19.27 10.09
N ARG A 462 -22.71 20.57 10.17
CA ARG A 462 -23.77 21.08 11.04
C ARG A 462 -25.14 20.55 10.66
N ALA A 463 -25.47 20.44 9.37
CA ALA A 463 -26.76 19.91 8.94
C ALA A 463 -26.95 18.44 9.37
N TYR A 464 -25.93 17.59 9.18
CA TYR A 464 -25.97 16.20 9.69
C TYR A 464 -26.05 16.13 11.21
N ALA A 465 -25.26 16.95 11.91
CA ALA A 465 -25.27 16.99 13.36
C ALA A 465 -26.64 17.42 13.91
N ASN A 466 -27.28 18.41 13.28
CA ASN A 466 -28.63 18.85 13.64
C ASN A 466 -29.66 17.76 13.41
N HIS A 467 -29.56 17.02 12.30
CA HIS A 467 -30.44 15.89 12.01
C HIS A 467 -30.32 14.82 13.10
N HIS A 468 -29.11 14.38 13.42
CA HIS A 468 -28.88 13.39 14.47
C HIS A 468 -29.25 13.89 15.88
N LEU A 469 -29.06 15.19 16.15
CA LEU A 469 -29.50 15.80 17.40
C LEU A 469 -31.02 15.72 17.55
N GLY A 470 -31.78 16.05 16.50
CA GLY A 470 -33.24 15.96 16.51
C GLY A 470 -33.71 14.53 16.82
N LEU A 471 -33.15 13.54 16.13
CA LEU A 471 -33.46 12.12 16.38
C LEU A 471 -33.12 11.70 17.83
N ALA A 472 -31.95 12.08 18.33
CA ALA A 472 -31.52 11.74 19.68
C ALA A 472 -32.38 12.40 20.76
N LEU A 473 -32.78 13.67 20.59
CA LEU A 473 -33.67 14.39 21.52
C LEU A 473 -35.04 13.72 21.60
N ILE A 474 -35.64 13.33 20.47
CA ILE A 474 -36.92 12.60 20.44
C ILE A 474 -36.76 11.23 21.11
N GLY A 475 -35.72 10.48 20.76
CA GLY A 475 -35.50 9.13 21.30
C GLY A 475 -35.20 9.07 22.81
N CYS A 476 -34.73 10.17 23.40
CA CYS A 476 -34.59 10.35 24.85
C CYS A 476 -35.70 11.19 25.50
N SER A 477 -36.82 11.36 24.79
CA SER A 477 -38.05 12.01 25.29
C SER A 477 -37.90 13.48 25.70
N ARG A 478 -36.94 14.20 25.12
CA ARG A 478 -36.76 15.66 25.29
C ARG A 478 -37.49 16.40 24.17
N PHE A 479 -38.81 16.22 24.14
CA PHE A 479 -39.66 16.64 23.02
C PHE A 479 -39.67 18.16 22.80
N ASP A 480 -39.74 18.96 23.87
CA ASP A 480 -39.72 20.44 23.75
C ASP A 480 -38.42 20.96 23.11
N GLU A 481 -37.29 20.32 23.43
CA GLU A 481 -36.00 20.68 22.84
C GLU A 481 -35.87 20.22 21.40
N ALA A 482 -36.43 19.05 21.06
CA ALA A 482 -36.51 18.57 19.70
C ALA A 482 -37.39 19.49 18.84
N ASP A 483 -38.54 19.90 19.37
CA ASP A 483 -39.50 20.79 18.72
C ASP A 483 -38.86 22.15 18.38
N ALA A 484 -38.29 22.83 19.39
CA ALA A 484 -37.60 24.09 19.20
C ALA A 484 -36.43 24.01 18.19
N LYS A 485 -35.85 22.82 18.02
CA LYS A 485 -34.74 22.58 17.09
C LYS A 485 -35.21 22.26 15.67
N LEU A 486 -36.31 21.53 15.54
CA LEU A 486 -36.86 21.04 14.28
C LEU A 486 -37.92 21.99 13.70
N ASP A 487 -38.28 23.07 14.42
CA ASP A 487 -39.27 24.05 14.01
C ASP A 487 -39.02 24.53 12.56
N SER A 488 -40.01 24.27 11.73
CA SER A 488 -39.93 24.31 10.27
C SER A 488 -40.62 25.54 9.68
N THR A 489 -40.38 26.71 10.28
CA THR A 489 -40.97 27.98 9.81
C THR A 489 -40.47 28.45 8.43
N SER A 490 -39.44 27.82 7.86
CA SER A 490 -38.92 28.13 6.52
C SER A 490 -39.62 27.32 5.41
N GLU A 491 -39.84 27.92 4.24
CA GLU A 491 -40.37 27.21 3.05
C GLU A 491 -39.46 26.05 2.60
N ALA A 492 -38.14 26.16 2.79
CA ALA A 492 -37.20 25.09 2.46
C ALA A 492 -37.34 23.85 3.38
N SER A 493 -37.68 24.05 4.66
CA SER A 493 -37.89 22.94 5.62
C SER A 493 -39.21 22.20 5.41
N LYS A 494 -40.21 22.81 4.75
CA LYS A 494 -41.48 22.15 4.43
C LYS A 494 -41.33 21.05 3.37
N LEU A 495 -40.30 21.12 2.53
CA LEU A 495 -39.99 20.13 1.49
C LEU A 495 -39.16 18.95 2.01
N ASP A 496 -38.60 19.06 3.22
CA ASP A 496 -37.78 18.04 3.85
C ASP A 496 -38.62 17.11 4.75
N LEU A 497 -39.20 16.10 4.10
CA LEU A 497 -40.16 15.20 4.70
C LEU A 497 -39.67 14.51 6.01
N PRO A 498 -38.43 13.97 6.10
CA PRO A 498 -37.91 13.44 7.35
C PRO A 498 -37.93 14.44 8.52
N ASN A 499 -37.52 15.69 8.29
CA ASN A 499 -37.53 16.71 9.33
C ASN A 499 -38.97 17.10 9.72
N ARG A 500 -39.88 17.21 8.75
CA ARG A 500 -41.30 17.49 9.01
C ARG A 500 -41.96 16.37 9.85
N PHE A 501 -41.68 15.11 9.53
CA PHE A 501 -42.18 13.97 10.30
C PHE A 501 -41.61 13.98 11.73
N ASN A 502 -40.32 14.21 11.89
CA ASN A 502 -39.69 14.28 13.22
C ASN A 502 -40.25 15.44 14.08
N HIS A 503 -40.51 16.60 13.47
CA HIS A 503 -41.18 17.72 14.13
C HIS A 503 -42.60 17.34 14.58
N PHE A 504 -43.37 16.66 13.72
CA PHE A 504 -44.69 16.12 14.09
C PHE A 504 -44.63 15.18 15.30
N ILE A 505 -43.65 14.27 15.34
CA ILE A 505 -43.45 13.38 16.50
C ILE A 505 -43.04 14.15 17.76
N ALA A 506 -42.18 15.17 17.64
CA ALA A 506 -41.79 16.00 18.78
C ALA A 506 -43.01 16.72 19.39
N MET A 507 -43.84 17.37 18.57
CA MET A 507 -45.08 18.02 19.03
C MET A 507 -46.07 17.03 19.65
N TRP A 508 -46.20 15.83 19.06
CA TRP A 508 -47.04 14.77 19.63
C TRP A 508 -46.51 14.38 21.02
N GLY A 509 -45.21 14.13 21.17
CA GLY A 509 -44.61 13.79 22.45
C GLY A 509 -44.78 14.88 23.52
N ALA A 510 -44.68 16.16 23.14
CA ALA A 510 -44.82 17.30 24.05
C ALA A 510 -46.28 17.53 24.49
N SER A 511 -47.23 17.43 23.55
CA SER A 511 -48.66 17.71 23.83
C SER A 511 -49.44 16.48 24.33
N GLY A 512 -48.91 15.27 24.12
CA GLY A 512 -49.57 13.99 24.42
C GLY A 512 -50.56 13.52 23.35
N THR A 513 -50.86 14.34 22.33
CA THR A 513 -51.82 14.01 21.25
C THR A 513 -51.27 14.41 19.87
N PRO A 514 -51.52 13.62 18.81
CA PRO A 514 -51.02 13.97 17.48
C PRO A 514 -51.80 15.16 16.87
N ASP A 515 -51.10 16.04 16.16
CA ASP A 515 -51.72 17.10 15.37
C ASP A 515 -52.26 16.54 14.04
N ILE A 516 -53.59 16.45 13.94
CA ILE A 516 -54.28 15.89 12.77
C ILE A 516 -54.07 16.74 11.50
N GLY A 517 -53.91 18.05 11.63
CA GLY A 517 -53.67 18.93 10.48
C GLY A 517 -52.33 18.62 9.82
N ILE A 518 -51.28 18.49 10.64
CA ILE A 518 -49.93 18.15 10.15
C ILE A 518 -49.88 16.70 9.63
N ALA A 519 -50.62 15.78 10.26
CA ALA A 519 -50.73 14.40 9.77
C ALA A 519 -51.34 14.34 8.36
N HIS A 520 -52.36 15.15 8.06
CA HIS A 520 -52.92 15.25 6.71
C HIS A 520 -51.91 15.80 5.69
N GLU A 521 -51.16 16.85 6.04
CA GLU A 521 -50.11 17.39 5.17
C GLU A 521 -49.02 16.35 4.86
N LEU A 522 -48.57 15.62 5.89
CA LEU A 522 -47.59 14.55 5.74
C LEU A 522 -48.13 13.42 4.85
N HIS A 523 -49.37 12.99 5.07
CA HIS A 523 -50.03 11.96 4.25
C HIS A 523 -50.08 12.38 2.77
N GLU A 524 -50.47 13.62 2.49
CA GLU A 524 -50.51 14.16 1.13
C GLU A 524 -49.12 14.07 0.47
N VAL A 525 -48.08 14.62 1.12
CA VAL A 525 -46.71 14.61 0.59
C VAL A 525 -46.17 13.18 0.41
N MET A 526 -46.45 12.28 1.34
CA MET A 526 -46.01 10.87 1.30
C MET A 526 -46.69 10.10 0.16
N SER A 527 -47.97 10.35 -0.09
CA SER A 527 -48.74 9.68 -1.16
C SER A 527 -48.27 10.05 -2.57
N PHE A 528 -47.78 11.28 -2.79
CA PHE A 528 -47.24 11.73 -4.07
C PHE A 528 -45.80 11.27 -4.36
N ARG A 529 -45.03 10.88 -3.33
CA ARG A 529 -43.71 10.28 -3.52
C ARG A 529 -43.84 8.79 -3.83
N LYS A 530 -43.74 8.43 -5.11
CA LYS A 530 -43.30 7.08 -5.48
C LYS A 530 -41.79 7.00 -5.24
N SER A 531 -41.36 6.50 -4.08
CA SER A 531 -39.93 6.28 -3.83
C SER A 531 -39.39 5.22 -4.81
N PRO A 532 -38.24 5.44 -5.49
CA PRO A 532 -37.62 4.44 -6.37
C PRO A 532 -36.95 3.29 -5.61
N ARG A 533 -36.88 3.36 -4.28
CA ARG A 533 -36.42 2.30 -3.37
C ARG A 533 -37.35 2.30 -2.16
N ASP A 534 -37.99 1.17 -1.91
CA ASP A 534 -38.78 0.97 -0.70
C ASP A 534 -37.82 1.03 0.50
N ASP A 535 -38.03 2.00 1.39
CA ASP A 535 -37.27 2.17 2.63
C ASP A 535 -38.18 1.75 3.79
N ALA A 536 -37.74 0.76 4.57
CA ALA A 536 -38.52 0.22 5.68
C ALA A 536 -38.87 1.29 6.73
N ASN A 537 -37.98 2.25 6.99
CA ASN A 537 -38.27 3.34 7.92
C ASN A 537 -39.39 4.25 7.38
N PHE A 538 -39.33 4.59 6.09
CA PHE A 538 -40.32 5.42 5.44
C PHE A 538 -41.71 4.76 5.46
N LEU A 539 -41.78 3.46 5.18
CA LEU A 539 -43.03 2.69 5.23
C LEU A 539 -43.59 2.59 6.65
N GLN A 540 -42.73 2.45 7.66
CA GLN A 540 -43.14 2.52 9.06
C GLN A 540 -43.69 3.91 9.43
N CYS A 541 -43.06 5.00 8.96
CA CYS A 541 -43.58 6.36 9.13
C CYS A 541 -44.95 6.51 8.47
N GLN A 542 -45.13 5.94 7.27
CA GLN A 542 -46.39 6.00 6.53
C GLN A 542 -47.50 5.26 7.29
N ALA A 543 -47.19 4.11 7.87
CA ALA A 543 -48.12 3.37 8.71
C ALA A 543 -48.59 4.18 9.92
N VAL A 544 -47.65 4.88 10.60
CA VAL A 544 -47.97 5.75 11.74
C VAL A 544 -48.93 6.87 11.32
N ILE A 545 -48.67 7.55 10.20
CA ILE A 545 -49.55 8.63 9.71
C ILE A 545 -50.93 8.09 9.34
N ASN A 546 -51.00 7.00 8.57
CA ASN A 546 -52.27 6.41 8.16
C ASN A 546 -53.13 6.01 9.36
N ALA A 547 -52.52 5.41 10.38
CA ALA A 547 -53.26 5.00 11.57
C ALA A 547 -53.63 6.19 12.48
N VAL A 548 -52.86 7.28 12.52
CA VAL A 548 -53.27 8.55 13.17
C VAL A 548 -54.50 9.15 12.49
N LEU A 549 -54.60 9.02 11.16
CA LEU A 549 -55.74 9.50 10.37
C LEU A 549 -56.95 8.53 10.34
N GLY A 550 -56.84 7.37 11.01
CA GLY A 550 -57.90 6.35 11.05
C GLY A 550 -57.95 5.43 9.82
N ASP A 551 -56.99 5.48 8.91
CA ASP A 551 -56.87 4.53 7.80
C ASP A 551 -56.07 3.30 8.21
N HIS A 552 -56.69 2.47 9.04
CA HIS A 552 -56.06 1.27 9.59
C HIS A 552 -55.69 0.24 8.52
N LYS A 553 -56.42 0.22 7.40
CA LYS A 553 -56.15 -0.74 6.31
C LYS A 553 -54.82 -0.40 5.62
N GLU A 554 -54.64 0.86 5.22
CA GLU A 554 -53.40 1.31 4.60
C GLU A 554 -52.24 1.34 5.60
N ALA A 555 -52.51 1.57 6.88
CA ALA A 555 -51.49 1.46 7.91
C ALA A 555 -50.93 0.04 8.05
N LEU A 556 -51.80 -0.97 8.11
CA LEU A 556 -51.38 -2.38 8.20
C LEU A 556 -50.65 -2.83 6.94
N ALA A 557 -51.12 -2.43 5.74
CA ALA A 557 -50.45 -2.75 4.49
C ALA A 557 -49.04 -2.14 4.41
N ALA A 558 -48.86 -0.91 4.90
CA ALA A 558 -47.54 -0.26 4.96
C ALA A 558 -46.59 -0.98 5.93
N LEU A 559 -47.07 -1.51 7.06
CA LEU A 559 -46.25 -2.30 7.98
C LEU A 559 -45.84 -3.66 7.38
N ASP A 560 -46.75 -4.33 6.67
CA ASP A 560 -46.45 -5.58 5.99
C ASP A 560 -45.35 -5.38 4.92
N HIS A 561 -45.45 -4.30 4.14
CA HIS A 561 -44.42 -3.93 3.16
C HIS A 561 -43.10 -3.51 3.84
N ALA A 562 -43.17 -2.79 4.97
CA ALA A 562 -41.97 -2.44 5.75
C ALA A 562 -41.20 -3.69 6.21
N ASP A 563 -41.92 -4.73 6.66
CA ASP A 563 -41.32 -6.00 7.08
C ASP A 563 -40.65 -6.73 5.90
N GLU A 564 -41.30 -6.80 4.74
CA GLU A 564 -40.73 -7.41 3.52
C GLU A 564 -39.43 -6.70 3.10
N VAL A 565 -39.45 -5.37 3.12
CA VAL A 565 -38.28 -4.54 2.78
C VAL A 565 -37.16 -4.74 3.79
N ALA A 566 -37.49 -4.73 5.09
CA ALA A 566 -36.55 -4.93 6.17
C ALA A 566 -35.84 -6.29 6.08
N GLN A 567 -36.59 -7.35 5.77
CA GLN A 567 -36.05 -8.70 5.61
C GLN A 567 -35.22 -8.87 4.35
N SER A 568 -35.59 -8.20 3.25
CA SER A 568 -34.86 -8.27 1.99
C SER A 568 -33.51 -7.55 2.03
N LEU A 569 -33.42 -6.38 2.70
CA LEU A 569 -32.19 -5.60 2.82
C LEU A 569 -31.27 -6.13 3.93
N GLY A 570 -31.85 -6.60 5.04
CA GLY A 570 -31.12 -7.02 6.24
C GLY A 570 -30.38 -5.87 6.95
N GLY A 571 -29.71 -6.20 8.05
CA GLY A 571 -28.90 -5.24 8.81
C GLY A 571 -29.71 -4.38 9.77
N ARG A 572 -29.34 -3.10 9.90
CA ARG A 572 -29.92 -2.18 10.87
C ARG A 572 -30.81 -1.14 10.22
N ILE A 573 -31.98 -0.92 10.81
CA ILE A 573 -33.03 -0.05 10.29
C ILE A 573 -33.41 0.93 11.38
N PHE A 574 -33.55 2.21 11.03
CA PHE A 574 -34.04 3.20 11.98
C PHE A 574 -35.54 3.01 12.19
N SER A 575 -35.98 2.87 13.43
CA SER A 575 -37.39 2.79 13.80
C SER A 575 -37.94 4.15 14.19
N CYS A 576 -38.99 4.61 13.52
CA CYS A 576 -39.70 5.84 13.87
C CYS A 576 -40.60 5.67 15.11
N SER A 577 -40.81 4.44 15.59
CA SER A 577 -41.58 4.19 16.81
C SER A 577 -40.70 4.22 18.07
N SER A 578 -39.47 3.72 18.00
CA SER A 578 -38.53 3.71 19.14
C SER A 578 -37.45 4.78 19.05
N TYR A 579 -37.26 5.40 17.88
CA TYR A 579 -36.18 6.34 17.56
C TYR A 579 -34.78 5.72 17.81
N LEU A 580 -34.64 4.44 17.42
CA LEU A 580 -33.39 3.68 17.52
C LEU A 580 -33.08 2.97 16.20
N TYR A 581 -31.80 2.73 15.95
CA TYR A 581 -31.36 1.76 14.93
C TYR A 581 -31.47 0.35 15.49
N LEU A 582 -32.35 -0.46 14.91
CA LEU A 582 -32.65 -1.83 15.34
C LEU A 582 -32.14 -2.85 14.32
N GLU A 583 -31.73 -4.02 14.78
CA GLU A 583 -31.58 -5.18 13.90
C GLU A 583 -32.94 -5.53 13.26
N THR A 584 -32.91 -6.07 12.04
CA THR A 584 -34.11 -6.47 11.29
C THR A 584 -35.14 -7.21 12.14
N GLU A 585 -34.73 -8.19 12.95
CA GLU A 585 -35.64 -8.97 13.80
C GLU A 585 -36.37 -8.10 14.85
N ALA A 586 -35.65 -7.18 15.49
CA ALA A 586 -36.21 -6.28 16.49
C ALA A 586 -37.12 -5.22 15.85
N PHE A 587 -36.79 -4.75 14.63
CA PHE A 587 -37.64 -3.85 13.86
C PHE A 587 -38.98 -4.49 13.49
N VAL A 588 -38.95 -5.73 12.96
CA VAL A 588 -40.17 -6.50 12.64
C VAL A 588 -41.00 -6.76 13.89
N GLN A 589 -40.37 -7.07 15.02
CA GLN A 589 -41.06 -7.22 16.29
C GLN A 589 -41.74 -5.92 16.74
N GLU A 590 -41.13 -4.77 16.48
CA GLU A 590 -41.73 -3.48 16.79
C GLU A 590 -42.92 -3.18 15.86
N ASN A 591 -42.83 -3.51 14.57
CA ASN A 591 -43.95 -3.41 13.64
C ASN A 591 -45.13 -4.30 14.07
N GLU A 592 -44.88 -5.50 14.58
CA GLU A 592 -45.94 -6.36 15.11
C GLU A 592 -46.69 -5.70 16.27
N GLN A 593 -45.98 -5.00 17.16
CA GLN A 593 -46.62 -4.29 18.27
C GLN A 593 -47.47 -3.11 17.79
N LEU A 594 -47.00 -2.38 16.77
CA LEU A 594 -47.81 -1.35 16.12
C LEU A 594 -49.07 -1.97 15.49
N ARG A 595 -48.95 -3.11 14.80
CA ARG A 595 -50.09 -3.86 14.22
C ARG A 595 -51.10 -4.25 15.31
N SER A 596 -50.66 -4.80 16.42
CA SER A 596 -51.54 -5.18 17.53
C SER A 596 -52.26 -3.96 18.12
N ALA A 597 -51.55 -2.87 18.38
CA ALA A 597 -52.15 -1.64 18.92
C ALA A 597 -53.24 -1.07 18.01
N ILE A 598 -52.98 -1.03 16.69
CA ILE A 598 -53.92 -0.56 15.68
C ILE A 598 -55.17 -1.45 15.64
N LYS A 599 -55.02 -2.79 15.69
CA LYS A 599 -56.14 -3.73 15.62
C LYS A 599 -57.00 -3.77 16.89
N GLU A 600 -56.39 -3.62 18.07
CA GLU A 600 -57.05 -3.85 19.35
C GLU A 600 -57.68 -2.59 19.95
N ASN A 601 -57.01 -1.44 19.80
CA ASN A 601 -57.38 -0.21 20.53
C ASN A 601 -57.78 0.96 19.63
N ASP A 602 -57.79 0.77 18.31
CA ASP A 602 -58.02 1.85 17.33
C ASP A 602 -57.07 3.04 17.52
N GLN A 603 -55.89 2.76 18.10
CA GLN A 603 -54.91 3.76 18.54
C GLN A 603 -53.51 3.37 18.08
N VAL A 604 -52.71 4.39 17.75
CA VAL A 604 -51.28 4.26 17.52
C VAL A 604 -50.55 4.68 18.79
N SER A 605 -49.74 3.78 19.35
CA SER A 605 -48.86 4.10 20.48
C SER A 605 -47.43 3.78 20.10
N LEU A 606 -46.61 4.81 19.94
CA LEU A 606 -45.19 4.66 19.64
C LEU A 606 -44.42 4.27 20.90
N ARG A 607 -43.40 3.41 20.74
CA ARG A 607 -42.57 2.94 21.85
C ARG A 607 -41.89 4.07 22.63
N ILE A 608 -41.50 5.15 21.97
CA ILE A 608 -40.91 6.32 22.63
C ILE A 608 -41.83 6.92 23.71
N PHE A 609 -43.15 6.84 23.57
CA PHE A 609 -44.11 7.44 24.51
C PHE A 609 -44.37 6.57 25.74
N ASN A 610 -44.10 5.26 25.65
CA ASN A 610 -44.34 4.31 26.73
C ASN A 610 -43.12 4.10 27.65
N SER A 611 -42.02 4.81 27.38
CA SER A 611 -40.72 4.61 28.01
C SER A 611 -40.55 5.23 29.40
N SER A 612 -41.59 5.88 29.95
CA SER A 612 -41.60 6.47 31.31
C SER A 612 -41.47 5.45 32.46
N SER A 613 -41.32 4.15 32.14
CA SER A 613 -41.23 3.04 33.10
C SER A 613 -39.87 2.30 33.12
N GLN A 614 -38.87 2.74 32.35
CA GLN A 614 -37.53 2.14 32.36
C GLN A 614 -36.44 3.23 32.44
N ASN A 615 -36.30 3.83 33.64
CA ASN A 615 -35.09 4.54 34.07
C ASN A 615 -34.43 3.76 35.20
#